data_AF-A0A954ALA3-F1
#
_entry.id   AF-A0A954ALA3-F1
#
_cell.length_a   1.000
_cell.length_b   1.000
_cell.length_c   1.000
_cell.angle_alpha   90.00
_cell.angle_beta   90.00
_cell.angle_gamma   90.00
#
_symmetry.space_group_name_H-M   'P 1'
#
loop_
_entity.id
_entity.type
_entity.pdbx_description
1 polymer ?
#
loop_
_entity_poly.entity_id
_entity_poly.type
_entity_poly.pdbx_seq_one_letter_code
_entity_poly.pdbx_strand_id
1 'polypeptide(L)'
;MNEDSDDSVPPEVRARRSAWFHDYSNRLDDQPTDLPLRCPCCGSKSLAERGAFEICPVCFWEDDGQDDYDADVIRGGPNGRLSLTMARDNYRSMGASDERSLGHVRAPRPEELPDTE
;
A
#
# COMPACT_ATOMS: atom_id res chain seq x y z
N MET A 1 -14.39 -10.04 35.58
CA MET A 1 -13.96 -10.66 34.32
C MET A 1 -15.19 -10.59 33.44
N ASN A 2 -15.27 -9.60 32.55
CA ASN A 2 -16.41 -9.47 31.67
C ASN A 2 -16.14 -10.38 30.48
N GLU A 3 -16.82 -11.53 30.46
CA GLU A 3 -16.99 -12.33 29.26
C GLU A 3 -17.97 -11.58 28.35
N ASP A 4 -17.45 -10.64 27.56
CA ASP A 4 -18.17 -10.11 26.40
C ASP A 4 -18.26 -11.26 25.38
N SER A 5 -19.25 -12.13 25.58
CA SER A 5 -19.55 -13.21 24.67
C SER A 5 -19.95 -12.62 23.31
N ASP A 6 -19.16 -12.99 22.31
CA ASP A 6 -19.24 -12.72 20.87
C ASP A 6 -20.50 -13.32 20.22
N ASP A 7 -21.68 -13.07 20.80
CA ASP A 7 -22.97 -13.60 20.33
C ASP A 7 -23.89 -12.49 19.74
N SER A 8 -23.41 -11.24 19.71
CA SER A 8 -24.16 -10.08 19.22
C SER A 8 -23.87 -9.69 17.77
N VAL A 9 -22.85 -10.29 17.13
CA VAL A 9 -22.51 -10.00 15.73
C VAL A 9 -23.37 -10.88 14.82
N PRO A 10 -24.24 -10.31 13.97
CA PRO A 10 -25.08 -11.10 13.08
C PRO A 10 -24.25 -12.09 12.24
N PRO A 11 -24.72 -13.33 12.02
CA PRO A 11 -23.97 -14.34 11.27
C PRO A 11 -23.50 -13.88 9.89
N GLU A 12 -24.30 -13.03 9.23
CA GLU A 12 -23.97 -12.38 7.96
C GLU A 12 -22.78 -11.42 8.06
N VAL A 13 -22.68 -10.64 9.14
CA VAL A 13 -21.56 -9.71 9.39
C VAL A 13 -20.30 -10.51 9.70
N ARG A 14 -20.42 -11.58 10.50
CA ARG A 14 -19.31 -12.49 10.79
C ARG A 14 -18.82 -13.18 9.51
N ALA A 15 -19.73 -13.72 8.70
CA ALA A 15 -19.40 -14.35 7.42
C ALA A 15 -18.72 -13.36 6.45
N ARG A 16 -19.22 -12.12 6.37
CA ARG A 16 -18.60 -11.07 5.54
C ARG A 16 -17.18 -10.72 6.02
N ARG A 17 -16.97 -10.59 7.33
CA ARG A 17 -15.63 -10.34 7.90
C ARG A 17 -14.67 -11.50 7.63
N SER A 18 -15.12 -12.73 7.83
CA SER A 18 -14.32 -13.92 7.53
C SER A 18 -14.01 -14.04 6.04
N ALA A 19 -14.97 -13.78 5.16
CA ALA A 19 -14.75 -13.79 3.71
C ALA A 19 -13.72 -12.71 3.30
N TRP A 20 -13.86 -11.49 3.83
CA TRP A 20 -12.88 -10.42 3.59
C TRP A 20 -11.50 -10.80 4.10
N PHE A 21 -11.39 -11.39 5.31
CA PHE A 21 -10.10 -11.79 5.88
C PHE A 21 -9.40 -12.84 5.01
N HIS A 22 -10.11 -13.90 4.57
CA HIS A 22 -9.51 -14.92 3.71
C HIS A 22 -9.13 -14.38 2.33
N ASP A 23 -10.01 -13.57 1.72
CA ASP A 23 -9.73 -12.92 0.44
C ASP A 23 -8.51 -11.99 0.53
N TYR A 24 -8.41 -11.22 1.60
CA TYR A 24 -7.27 -10.35 1.88
C TYR A 24 -5.98 -11.17 2.10
N SER A 25 -6.01 -12.20 2.95
CA SER A 25 -4.84 -13.05 3.20
C SER A 25 -4.34 -13.75 1.94
N ASN A 26 -5.23 -14.34 1.13
CA ASN A 26 -4.84 -14.99 -0.11
C ASN A 26 -4.17 -14.00 -1.09
N ARG A 27 -4.67 -12.77 -1.17
CA ARG A 27 -4.06 -11.74 -2.02
C ARG A 27 -2.69 -11.30 -1.54
N LEU A 28 -2.44 -11.32 -0.23
CA LEU A 28 -1.10 -11.07 0.30
C LEU A 28 -0.14 -12.21 -0.05
N ASP A 29 -0.60 -13.46 0.04
CA ASP A 29 0.22 -14.63 -0.31
C ASP A 29 0.60 -14.68 -1.79
N ASP A 30 -0.25 -14.14 -2.68
CA ASP A 30 -0.02 -14.07 -4.14
C ASP A 30 0.88 -12.90 -4.57
N GLN A 31 1.40 -12.07 -3.65
CA GLN A 31 2.22 -10.92 -4.02
C GLN A 31 3.58 -11.35 -4.59
N PRO A 32 4.12 -10.59 -5.57
CA PRO A 32 5.45 -10.88 -6.12
C PRO A 32 6.51 -10.89 -5.03
N THR A 33 7.40 -11.87 -5.08
CA THR A 33 8.55 -11.99 -4.16
C THR A 33 9.88 -11.61 -4.82
N ASP A 34 9.87 -11.32 -6.13
CA ASP A 34 11.07 -10.98 -6.88
C ASP A 34 11.53 -9.55 -6.56
N LEU A 35 12.77 -9.45 -6.09
CA LEU A 35 13.37 -8.20 -5.64
C LEU A 35 14.22 -7.53 -6.73
N PRO A 36 14.32 -6.18 -6.71
CA PRO A 36 13.57 -5.26 -5.85
C PRO A 36 12.12 -5.08 -6.32
N LEU A 37 11.20 -4.97 -5.37
CA LEU A 37 9.77 -4.80 -5.63
C LEU A 37 9.43 -3.37 -6.05
N ARG A 38 8.39 -3.26 -6.90
CA ARG A 38 7.89 -1.98 -7.38
C ARG A 38 7.09 -1.27 -6.30
N CYS A 39 7.36 0.02 -6.08
CA CYS A 39 6.50 0.85 -5.25
C CYS A 39 5.08 0.91 -5.86
N PRO A 40 4.02 0.67 -5.08
CA PRO A 40 2.66 0.64 -5.60
C PRO A 40 2.20 2.05 -6.03
N CYS A 41 2.86 3.10 -5.52
CA CYS A 41 2.57 4.49 -5.87
C CYS A 41 3.25 4.91 -7.19
N CYS A 42 4.58 4.79 -7.30
CA CYS A 42 5.33 5.32 -8.44
C CYS A 42 5.81 4.27 -9.46
N GLY A 43 5.74 2.98 -9.13
CA GLY A 43 6.18 1.88 -10.00
C GLY A 43 7.69 1.62 -10.03
N SER A 44 8.52 2.45 -9.39
CA SER A 44 9.97 2.25 -9.30
C SER A 44 10.31 1.03 -8.45
N LYS A 45 11.31 0.24 -8.87
CA LYS A 45 11.81 -0.94 -8.14
C LYS A 45 12.66 -0.51 -6.95
N SER A 46 12.02 -0.06 -5.88
CA SER A 46 12.68 0.61 -4.75
C SER A 46 12.46 -0.04 -3.39
N LEU A 47 11.72 -1.15 -3.33
CA LEU A 47 11.34 -1.80 -2.08
C LEU A 47 12.04 -3.15 -1.93
N ALA A 48 12.52 -3.46 -0.74
CA ALA A 48 13.16 -4.74 -0.42
C ALA A 48 12.18 -5.79 0.12
N GLU A 49 10.99 -5.38 0.54
CA GLU A 49 9.92 -6.28 1.00
C GLU A 49 8.55 -5.58 0.84
N ARG A 50 7.49 -6.36 0.62
CA ARG A 50 6.11 -5.85 0.52
C ARG A 50 5.48 -5.71 1.92
N GLY A 51 4.88 -4.57 2.19
CA GLY A 51 4.17 -4.31 3.45
C GLY A 51 5.10 -4.17 4.67
N ALA A 52 6.39 -3.98 4.45
CA ALA A 52 7.40 -3.86 5.50
C ALA A 52 7.57 -2.41 6.01
N PHE A 53 6.63 -1.52 5.70
CA PHE A 53 6.64 -0.10 6.09
C PHE A 53 7.85 0.66 5.54
N GLU A 54 8.41 0.21 4.41
CA GLU A 54 9.49 0.92 3.74
C GLU A 54 8.97 2.20 3.07
N ILE A 55 9.68 3.30 3.25
CA ILE A 55 9.37 4.56 2.55
C ILE A 55 10.09 4.57 1.20
N CYS A 56 9.32 4.60 0.11
CA CYS A 56 9.86 4.71 -1.22
C CYS A 56 10.66 6.03 -1.38
N PRO A 57 11.96 6.01 -1.68
CA PRO A 57 12.74 7.26 -1.80
C PRO A 57 12.40 8.07 -3.06
N VAL A 58 11.66 7.49 -4.01
CA VAL A 58 11.29 8.15 -5.27
C VAL A 58 10.04 9.00 -5.11
N CYS A 59 9.02 8.51 -4.40
CA CYS A 59 7.76 9.23 -4.23
C CYS A 59 7.40 9.52 -2.76
N PHE A 60 8.12 8.94 -1.80
CA PHE A 60 7.88 9.07 -0.36
C PHE A 60 6.56 8.44 0.14
N TRP A 61 6.00 7.49 -0.60
CA TRP A 61 4.92 6.62 -0.10
C TRP A 61 5.49 5.56 0.86
N GLU A 62 4.85 5.35 2.01
CA GLU A 62 5.15 4.22 2.90
C GLU A 62 4.39 2.98 2.43
N ASP A 63 5.13 1.88 2.24
CA ASP A 63 4.54 0.59 1.88
C ASP A 63 3.95 -0.13 3.09
N ASP A 64 2.69 0.20 3.42
CA ASP A 64 1.88 -0.45 4.45
C ASP A 64 1.14 -1.71 3.94
N GLY A 65 1.50 -2.18 2.73
CA GLY A 65 0.89 -3.34 2.07
C GLY A 65 -0.38 -3.01 1.27
N GLN A 66 -0.74 -1.73 1.14
CA GLN A 66 -1.81 -1.28 0.23
C GLN A 66 -1.41 -1.47 -1.22
N ASP A 67 -2.33 -1.98 -2.03
CA ASP A 67 -2.11 -2.22 -3.46
C ASP A 67 -3.41 -2.03 -4.26
N ASP A 68 -3.43 -2.46 -5.53
CA ASP A 68 -4.53 -2.24 -6.47
C ASP A 68 -5.92 -2.65 -5.93
N TYR A 69 -6.00 -3.75 -5.18
CA TYR A 69 -7.27 -4.28 -4.69
C TYR A 69 -7.94 -3.41 -3.61
N ASP A 70 -7.19 -2.49 -3.00
CA ASP A 70 -7.71 -1.57 -2.01
C ASP A 70 -7.17 -0.14 -2.16
N ALA A 71 -6.76 0.24 -3.38
CA ALA A 71 -6.07 1.50 -3.66
C ALA A 71 -6.86 2.77 -3.31
N ASP A 72 -8.19 2.70 -3.28
CA ASP A 72 -9.07 3.82 -2.93
C ASP A 72 -9.30 3.98 -1.42
N VAL A 73 -8.86 3.02 -0.61
CA VAL A 73 -9.02 3.06 0.85
C VAL A 73 -8.03 4.06 1.45
N ILE A 74 -8.48 4.87 2.41
CA ILE A 74 -7.57 5.68 3.23
C ILE A 74 -7.22 4.87 4.47
N ARG A 75 -6.02 4.30 4.51
CA ARG A 75 -5.54 3.49 5.65
C ARG A 75 -5.05 4.33 6.83
N GLY A 76 -4.66 5.59 6.60
CA GLY A 76 -4.15 6.45 7.66
C GLY A 76 -2.63 6.37 7.79
N GLY A 77 -2.14 6.36 9.04
CA GLY A 77 -0.72 6.18 9.34
C GLY A 77 0.18 7.28 8.75
N PRO A 78 1.43 6.94 8.41
CA PRO A 78 2.38 7.87 7.76
C PRO A 78 1.90 8.41 6.41
N ASN A 79 1.07 7.66 5.68
CA ASN A 79 0.42 8.10 4.44
C ASN A 79 -0.73 9.11 4.68
N GLY A 80 -1.16 9.29 5.93
CA GLY A 80 -2.05 10.36 6.36
C GLY A 80 -3.47 10.23 5.80
N ARG A 81 -3.93 11.22 5.03
CA ARG A 81 -5.29 11.25 4.48
C ARG A 81 -5.36 10.82 3.01
N LEU A 82 -4.28 10.26 2.49
CA LEU A 82 -4.19 9.84 1.10
C LEU A 82 -4.57 8.37 0.98
N SER A 83 -5.33 8.07 -0.07
CA SER A 83 -5.37 6.71 -0.62
C SER A 83 -4.22 6.53 -1.60
N LEU A 84 -3.90 5.27 -1.93
CA LEU A 84 -2.90 4.97 -2.94
C LEU A 84 -3.27 5.56 -4.32
N THR A 85 -4.56 5.60 -4.68
CA THR A 85 -5.04 6.27 -5.89
C THR A 85 -4.66 7.75 -5.90
N MET A 86 -4.91 8.46 -4.80
CA MET A 86 -4.54 9.89 -4.68
C MET A 86 -3.02 10.08 -4.75
N ALA A 87 -2.26 9.21 -4.10
CA ALA A 87 -0.80 9.27 -4.13
C ALA A 87 -0.22 9.03 -5.53
N ARG A 88 -0.81 8.10 -6.31
CA ARG A 88 -0.47 7.88 -7.72
C ARG A 88 -0.70 9.13 -8.56
N ASP A 89 -1.84 9.79 -8.39
CA ASP A 89 -2.17 11.03 -9.10
C ASP A 89 -1.21 12.17 -8.72
N ASN A 90 -0.94 12.32 -7.44
CA ASN A 90 0.05 13.25 -6.92
C ASN A 90 1.43 13.00 -7.52
N TYR A 91 1.89 11.75 -7.55
CA TYR A 91 3.20 11.43 -8.14
C TYR A 91 3.25 11.80 -9.63
N ARG A 92 2.18 11.51 -10.39
CA ARG A 92 2.09 11.90 -11.80
C ARG A 92 2.12 13.42 -12.00
N SER A 93 1.54 14.19 -11.09
CA SER A 93 1.46 15.65 -11.22
C SER A 93 2.68 16.40 -10.69
N MET A 94 3.31 15.92 -9.61
CA MET A 94 4.36 16.65 -8.90
C MET A 94 5.59 15.81 -8.50
N GLY A 95 5.62 14.51 -8.78
CA GLY A 95 6.77 13.65 -8.49
C GLY A 95 6.89 13.20 -7.03
N ALA A 96 5.88 13.43 -6.20
CA ALA A 96 5.78 12.95 -4.82
C ALA A 96 4.38 12.42 -4.52
N SER A 97 4.24 11.51 -3.56
CA SER A 97 2.95 10.97 -3.11
C SER A 97 2.10 12.01 -2.40
N ASP A 98 2.72 13.01 -1.78
CA ASP A 98 2.09 14.11 -1.04
C ASP A 98 2.92 15.39 -1.24
N GLU A 99 2.27 16.55 -1.26
CA GLU A 99 2.91 17.86 -1.39
C GLU A 99 3.90 18.10 -0.24
N ARG A 100 3.57 17.62 0.96
CA ARG A 100 4.42 17.68 2.15
C ARG A 100 5.74 16.93 1.99
N SER A 101 5.78 15.97 1.06
CA SER A 101 6.92 15.08 0.85
C SER A 101 7.89 15.56 -0.24
N LEU A 102 7.60 16.66 -0.93
CA LEU A 102 8.42 17.18 -2.03
C LEU A 102 9.89 17.42 -1.65
N GLY A 103 10.16 17.77 -0.39
CA GLY A 103 11.53 17.97 0.11
C GLY A 103 12.32 16.69 0.39
N HIS A 104 11.69 15.52 0.27
CA HIS A 104 12.26 14.22 0.66
C HIS A 104 12.40 13.22 -0.49
N VAL A 105 11.94 13.57 -1.69
CA VAL A 105 12.03 12.70 -2.87
C VAL A 105 13.35 12.86 -3.61
N ARG A 106 13.72 11.83 -4.38
CA ARG A 106 14.79 11.87 -5.38
C ARG A 106 14.30 11.28 -6.69
N ALA A 107 14.98 11.61 -7.79
CA ALA A 107 14.77 10.91 -9.05
C ALA A 107 15.04 9.38 -8.89
N PRO A 108 14.31 8.52 -9.62
CA PRO A 108 14.65 7.10 -9.70
C PRO A 108 16.06 6.93 -10.29
N ARG A 109 16.79 5.94 -9.79
CA ARG A 109 18.05 5.50 -10.40
C ARG A 109 17.74 4.69 -11.67
N PRO A 110 18.68 4.57 -12.62
CA PRO A 110 18.47 3.78 -13.84
C PRO A 110 18.00 2.34 -13.57
N GLU A 111 18.51 1.71 -12.52
CA GLU A 111 18.17 0.33 -12.15
C GLU A 111 16.77 0.20 -11.49
N GLU A 112 16.21 1.32 -11.01
CA GLU A 112 14.89 1.38 -10.38
C GLU A 112 13.78 1.67 -11.40
N LEU A 113 14.15 2.02 -12.65
CA LEU A 113 13.19 2.27 -13.70
C LEU A 113 12.46 0.96 -14.08
N PRO A 114 11.19 1.04 -14.51
CA PRO A 114 10.55 -0.10 -15.11
C PRO A 114 11.34 -0.63 -16.30
N ASP A 115 11.45 -1.96 -16.39
CA ASP A 115 11.92 -2.59 -17.63
C ASP A 115 11.04 -2.07 -18.77
N THR A 116 11.68 -1.54 -19.81
CA THR A 116 11.00 -1.18 -21.05
C THR A 116 10.46 -2.46 -21.67
N GLU A 117 9.14 -2.61 -21.74
CA GLU A 117 8.48 -3.64 -22.56
C GLU A 117 8.78 -3.47 -24.04
#